data_AF-A0A940LC29-F1
#
_entry.id   AF-A0A940LC29-F1
#
_cell.length_a   1.000
_cell.length_b   1.000
_cell.length_c   1.000
_cell.angle_alpha   90.00
_cell.angle_beta   90.00
_cell.angle_gamma   90.00
#
_symmetry.space_group_name_H-M   'P 1'
#
loop_
_entity.id
_entity.type
_entity.pdbx_description
1 polymer ?
#
loop_
_entity_poly.entity_id
_entity_poly.type
_entity_poly.pdbx_seq_one_letter_code
_entity_poly.pdbx_strand_id
1 'polypeptide(L)' 'VKPGKKGGWDITIETNDVKNAQRLNFSISDNGYTYLQVTSNNRQPIAFNGYIVEKK' A
#
# COMPACT_ATOMS: atom_id res chain seq x y z
N VAL A 1 -5.08 -9.74 -4.15
CA VAL A 1 -3.60 -9.62 -4.08
C VAL A 1 -3.03 -10.11 -5.38
N LYS A 2 -2.19 -9.32 -6.06
CA LYS A 2 -1.52 -9.76 -7.29
C LYS A 2 -0.05 -10.04 -6.96
N PRO A 3 0.54 -11.13 -7.47
CA PRO A 3 1.98 -11.31 -7.40
C PRO A 3 2.65 -10.15 -8.15
N GLY A 4 3.57 -9.46 -7.49
CA GLY A 4 4.39 -8.42 -8.10
C GLY A 4 5.40 -9.03 -9.07
N LYS A 5 5.82 -8.26 -10.09
CA LYS A 5 6.68 -8.74 -11.20
C LYS A 5 8.07 -9.26 -10.79
N LYS A 6 8.45 -9.16 -9.51
CA LYS A 6 9.77 -9.57 -8.98
C LYS A 6 9.65 -10.33 -7.64
N GLY A 7 8.63 -11.18 -7.48
CA GLY A 7 8.45 -11.98 -6.26
C GLY A 7 7.91 -11.21 -5.05
N GLY A 8 7.58 -9.93 -5.22
CA GLY A 8 6.87 -9.12 -4.25
C GLY A 8 5.35 -9.29 -4.30
N TRP A 9 4.64 -8.49 -3.51
CA TRP A 9 3.18 -8.41 -3.49
C TRP A 9 2.71 -7.00 -3.75
N ASP A 10 1.76 -6.87 -4.69
CA ASP A 10 1.03 -5.62 -4.90
C ASP A 10 -0.41 -5.79 -4.37
N ILE A 11 -0.77 -4.94 -3.43
CA ILE A 11 -2.05 -4.94 -2.71
C ILE A 11 -2.70 -3.57 -2.91
N THR A 12 -3.91 -3.56 -3.46
CA THR A 12 -4.74 -2.34 -3.54
C THR A 12 -5.93 -2.54 -2.62
N ILE A 13 -6.14 -1.60 -1.70
CA ILE A 13 -7.30 -1.55 -0.81
C ILE A 13 -8.07 -0.27 -1.14
N GLU A 14 -9.35 -0.41 -1.46
CA GLU A 14 -10.25 0.73 -1.67
C GLU A 14 -11.19 0.83 -0.48
N THR A 15 -11.12 1.96 0.22
CA THR A 15 -11.97 2.24 1.38
C THR A 15 -13.23 2.97 0.92
N ASN A 16 -14.39 2.36 1.18
CA ASN A 16 -15.71 2.90 0.83
C ASN A 16 -16.51 3.37 2.07
N ASP A 17 -15.98 3.10 3.26
CA ASP A 17 -16.59 3.38 4.56
C ASP A 17 -16.19 4.74 5.14
N VAL A 18 -15.20 5.41 4.55
CA VAL A 18 -14.73 6.73 4.96
C VAL A 18 -15.23 7.83 4.03
N LYS A 19 -15.55 9.00 4.60
CA LYS A 19 -16.10 10.18 3.90
C LYS A 19 -15.30 10.64 2.68
N ASN A 20 -14.00 10.39 2.67
CA ASN A 20 -13.14 10.62 1.54
C ASN A 20 -12.64 9.25 1.08
N ALA A 21 -13.09 8.78 -0.09
CA ALA A 21 -12.58 7.54 -0.67
C ALA A 21 -11.04 7.61 -0.70
N GLN A 22 -10.40 6.66 -0.02
CA GLN A 22 -8.95 6.49 -0.01
C GLN A 22 -8.60 5.17 -0.66
N ARG A 23 -7.69 5.22 -1.63
CA ARG A 23 -7.07 4.04 -2.20
C ARG A 23 -5.67 3.90 -1.61
N LEU A 24 -5.42 2.74 -1.02
CA LEU A 24 -4.14 2.35 -0.45
C LEU A 24 -3.49 1.39 -1.44
N ASN A 25 -2.35 1.79 -2.01
CA ASN A 25 -1.53 0.93 -2.84
C ASN A 25 -0.28 0.53 -2.06
N PHE A 26 -0.22 -0.75 -1.71
CA PHE A 26 0.91 -1.38 -1.04
C PHE A 26 1.72 -2.18 -2.05
N SER A 27 3.02 -1.92 -2.11
CA SER A 27 3.99 -2.74 -2.81
C SER A 27 5.00 -3.25 -1.80
N ILE A 28 5.11 -4.58 -1.69
CA ILE A 28 6.00 -5.28 -0.77
C ILE A 28 7.00 -6.03 -1.61
N SER A 29 8.30 -5.81 -1.40
CA SER A 29 9.34 -6.65 -2.00
C SER A 29 9.65 -7.88 -1.15
N ASP A 30 10.26 -8.87 -1.78
CA ASP A 30 10.70 -10.13 -1.16
C ASP A 30 11.63 -9.93 0.06
N ASN A 31 12.46 -8.89 0.03
CA ASN A 31 13.35 -8.50 1.11
C ASN A 31 12.66 -7.79 2.30
N GLY A 32 11.33 -7.67 2.28
CA GLY A 32 10.54 -7.04 3.34
C GLY A 32 10.47 -5.52 3.28
N TYR A 33 11.15 -4.87 2.32
CA TYR A 33 10.93 -3.44 2.06
C TYR A 33 9.54 -3.19 1.49
N THR A 34 8.96 -2.07 1.86
CA THR A 34 7.59 -1.72 1.53
C THR A 34 7.46 -0.27 1.12
N TYR A 35 6.51 -0.07 0.23
CA TYR A 35 6.03 1.21 -0.25
C TYR A 35 4.52 1.23 -0.12
N LEU A 36 3.99 2.17 0.65
CA LEU A 36 2.56 2.46 0.74
C LEU A 36 2.29 3.82 0.15
N GLN A 37 1.43 3.87 -0.87
CA GLN A 37 0.88 5.11 -1.39
C GLN A 37 -0.60 5.21 -1.02
N VAL A 38 -0.93 6.28 -0.31
CA VAL A 38 -2.31 6.65 0.03
C VAL A 38 -2.75 7.73 -0.94
N THR A 39 -3.70 7.42 -1.80
CA THR A 39 -4.34 8.41 -2.67
C THR A 39 -5.75 8.69 -2.17
N SER A 40 -6.13 9.97 -2.16
CA SER A 40 -7.49 10.41 -1.85
C SER A 40 -7.95 11.36 -2.93
N ASN A 41 -9.24 11.33 -3.27
CA ASN A 41 -9.79 12.20 -4.31
C ASN A 41 -9.64 13.70 -3.99
N ASN A 42 -9.48 14.05 -2.71
CA ASN A 42 -9.58 15.43 -2.23
C ASN A 42 -8.24 15.99 -1.71
N ARG A 43 -7.13 15.23 -1.81
CA ARG A 43 -5.81 15.60 -1.27
C ARG A 43 -4.69 15.06 -2.16
N GLN A 44 -3.51 15.66 -2.05
CA GLN A 44 -2.32 15.13 -2.71
C GLN A 44 -1.97 13.73 -2.17
N PRO A 45 -1.48 12.82 -3.03
CA PRO A 45 -0.98 11.51 -2.61
C PRO A 45 0.10 11.62 -1.53
N ILE A 46 0.04 10.74 -0.54
CA ILE A 46 1.08 10.60 0.50
C ILE A 46 1.74 9.24 0.34
N ALA A 47 3.06 9.19 0.42
CA ALA A 47 3.84 7.96 0.34
C ALA A 47 4.57 7.67 1.65
N PHE A 48 4.56 6.41 2.05
CA PHE A 48 5.27 5.88 3.21
C PHE A 48 6.19 4.75 2.75
N ASN A 49 7.43 4.80 3.22
CA ASN A 49 8.45 3.80 2.92
C ASN A 49 8.87 3.16 4.23
N GLY A 50 9.08 1.85 4.25
CA GLY A 50 9.47 1.15 5.47
C GLY A 50 9.72 -0.32 5.27
N TYR A 51 9.88 -1.06 6.35
CA TYR A 51 10.02 -2.51 6.35
C TYR A 51 8.88 -3.15 7.12
N ILE A 52 8.31 -4.24 6.60
CA ILE A 52 7.36 -5.06 7.38
C ILE A 52 8.15 -5.92 8.35
N VAL A 53 7.74 -5.87 9.61
CA VAL A 53 8.21 -6.78 10.65
C VAL A 53 7.03 -7.62 11.13
N GLU A 54 7.26 -8.90 11.39
CA GLU A 54 6.26 -9.75 12.02
C GLU A 54 5.98 -9.20 13.43
N LYS A 55 4.69 -8.97 13.72
CA LYS A 55 4.29 -8.53 15.05
C LYS A 55 4.30 -9.75 15.97
N LYS A 56 5.19 -9.75 16.96
CA LYS A 56 5.19 -10.74 18.06
C LYS A 56 3.93 -10.62 18.93
#